data_AF-A0A2L2Z2G8-F1
#
_entry.id   AF-A0A2L2Z2G8-F1
#
_cell.length_a   1.000
_cell.length_b   1.000
_cell.length_c   1.000
_cell.angle_alpha   90.00
_cell.angle_beta   90.00
_cell.angle_gamma   90.00
#
_symmetry.space_group_name_H-M   'P 1'
#
loop_
_entity.id
_entity.type
_entity.pdbx_description
1 polymer ?
#
loop_
_entity_poly.entity_id
_entity_poly.type
_entity_poly.pdbx_seq_one_letter_code
_entity_poly.pdbx_strand_id
1 'polypeptide(L)' 'DQKGCFQMCQQKENIHQCACADPLLPQMSSWKVCDIKNETIVCCLNHVKESSRFDISACSC' A
#
# COMPACT_ATOMS: atom_id res chain seq x y z
N ASP A 1 12.72 -9.93 -7.86
CA ASP A 1 11.43 -10.65 -7.70
C ASP A 1 10.23 -9.80 -8.04
N GLN A 2 9.36 -10.32 -8.90
CA GLN A 2 8.07 -9.70 -9.28
C GLN A 2 7.19 -9.44 -8.05
N LYS A 3 7.20 -10.35 -7.06
CA LYS A 3 6.49 -10.20 -5.78
C LYS A 3 6.97 -8.99 -4.98
N GLY A 4 8.27 -8.79 -4.86
CA GLY A 4 8.84 -7.66 -4.12
C GLY A 4 8.50 -6.31 -4.77
N CYS A 5 8.52 -6.26 -6.10
CA CYS A 5 8.14 -5.05 -6.83
C CYS A 5 6.65 -4.70 -6.64
N PHE A 6 5.77 -5.69 -6.71
CA PHE A 6 4.34 -5.49 -6.44
C PHE A 6 4.09 -4.99 -5.02
N GLN A 7 4.75 -5.59 -4.02
CA GLN A 7 4.64 -5.16 -2.63
C GLN A 7 5.12 -3.72 -2.41
N MET A 8 6.21 -3.30 -3.09
CA MET A 8 6.66 -1.92 -3.05
C MET A 8 5.69 -0.96 -3.74
N CYS A 9 5.11 -1.35 -4.88
CA CYS A 9 4.13 -0.53 -5.59
C CYS A 9 2.87 -0.32 -4.76
N GLN A 10 2.33 -1.40 -4.19
CA GLN A 10 1.18 -1.33 -3.28
C GLN A 10 1.47 -0.43 -2.08
N GLN A 11 2.68 -0.48 -1.53
CA GLN A 11 3.06 0.39 -0.42
C GLN A 11 3.10 1.87 -0.84
N LYS A 12 3.51 2.20 -2.08
CA LYS A 12 3.48 3.59 -2.58
C LYS A 12 2.06 4.12 -2.68
N GLU A 13 1.14 3.29 -3.17
CA GLU A 13 -0.27 3.65 -3.28
C GLU A 13 -0.93 3.79 -1.91
N ASN A 14 -0.63 2.90 -0.96
CA ASN A 14 -1.08 3.05 0.43
C ASN A 14 -0.62 4.39 1.02
N ILE A 15 0.64 4.77 0.79
CA ILE A 15 1.18 6.06 1.22
C ILE A 15 0.47 7.22 0.52
N HIS A 16 0.23 7.12 -0.79
CA HIS A 16 -0.37 8.19 -1.57
C HIS A 16 -1.84 8.43 -1.18
N GLN A 17 -2.62 7.36 -1.00
CA GLN A 17 -4.06 7.45 -0.77
C GLN A 17 -4.43 7.48 0.71
N CYS A 18 -3.71 6.74 1.55
CA CYS A 18 -3.99 6.60 2.98
C CYS A 18 -3.04 7.41 3.87
N ALA A 19 -2.05 8.10 3.30
CA ALA A 19 -1.04 8.91 4.01
C ALA A 19 -0.24 8.13 5.07
N CYS A 20 -0.16 6.80 4.94
CA CYS A 20 0.55 5.93 5.86
C CYS A 20 1.04 4.65 5.18
N ALA A 21 2.05 4.03 5.78
CA ALA A 21 2.64 2.78 5.29
C ALA A 21 1.97 1.57 5.94
N ASP A 22 1.55 0.59 5.14
CA ASP A 22 1.00 -0.68 5.63
C ASP A 22 2.12 -1.46 6.35
N PRO A 23 1.92 -1.86 7.63
CA PRO A 23 2.90 -2.62 8.40
C PRO A 23 3.20 -4.02 7.84
N LEU A 24 2.33 -4.57 6.99
CA LEU A 24 2.49 -5.89 6.38
C LEU A 24 3.31 -5.87 5.08
N LEU A 25 3.59 -4.67 4.55
CA LEU A 25 4.38 -4.48 3.34
C LEU A 25 5.80 -4.00 3.68
N PRO A 26 6.76 -4.17 2.74
CA PRO A 26 8.10 -3.64 2.91
C PRO A 26 8.05 -2.15 3.28
N GLN A 27 8.76 -1.77 4.35
CA GLN A 27 8.83 -0.37 4.75
C GLN A 27 9.60 0.43 3.71
N MET A 28 8.97 1.51 3.23
CA MET A 28 9.73 2.63 2.68
C MET A 28 10.16 3.52 3.83
N SER A 29 11.46 3.74 3.94
CA SER A 29 12.04 4.59 4.98
C SER A 29 11.33 5.95 5.00
N SER A 30 11.16 6.53 6.20
CA SER A 30 10.58 7.87 6.48
C SER A 30 9.06 7.99 6.62
N TRP A 31 8.26 6.95 6.34
CA TRP A 31 6.80 7.06 6.43
C TRP A 31 6.22 6.55 7.75
N LYS A 32 5.18 7.23 8.24
CA LYS A 32 4.42 6.80 9.42
C LYS A 32 3.66 5.51 9.10
N VAL A 33 3.77 4.53 9.98
CA VAL A 33 3.02 3.27 9.87
C VAL A 33 1.53 3.50 10.13
N CYS A 34 0.68 2.88 9.33
CA CYS A 34 -0.77 2.92 9.46
C CYS A 34 -1.21 2.38 10.83
N ASP A 35 -2.16 3.06 11.47
CA ASP A 35 -2.80 2.55 12.69
C ASP A 35 -3.89 1.56 12.30
N ILE A 36 -3.57 0.27 12.34
CA ILE A 36 -4.51 -0.81 12.01
C ILE A 36 -5.64 -0.99 13.04
N LYS A 37 -5.60 -0.25 14.17
CA LYS A 37 -6.75 -0.17 15.09
C LYS A 37 -7.79 0.85 14.62
N ASN A 38 -7.43 1.73 13.69
CA ASN A 38 -8.35 2.69 13.09
C ASN A 38 -9.05 2.06 11.89
N GLU A 39 -10.34 1.76 12.04
CA GLU A 39 -11.16 1.13 10.99
C GLU A 39 -11.18 1.96 9.69
N THR A 40 -11.10 3.29 9.77
CA THR A 40 -11.05 4.14 8.57
C THR A 40 -9.78 3.89 7.76
N ILE A 41 -8.65 3.69 8.44
CA ILE A 41 -7.37 3.38 7.80
C ILE A 41 -7.41 1.97 7.21
N VAL A 42 -7.99 1.00 7.93
CA VAL A 42 -8.18 -0.36 7.42
C VAL A 42 -9.05 -0.36 6.15
N CYS A 43 -10.15 0.39 6.14
CA CYS A 43 -10.98 0.57 4.95
C CYS A 43 -10.22 1.21 3.79
N CYS A 44 -9.36 2.20 4.06
CA CYS A 44 -8.52 2.80 3.02
C CYS A 44 -7.54 1.79 2.42
N LEU A 45 -6.82 1.04 3.26
CA LEU A 45 -5.88 0.01 2.80
C LEU A 45 -6.59 -1.09 1.98
N ASN A 46 -7.77 -1.51 2.41
CA ASN A 46 -8.60 -2.45 1.65
C ASN A 46 -9.07 -1.83 0.34
N HIS A 47 -9.50 -0.57 0.33
CA HIS A 47 -9.90 0.12 -0.89
C HIS A 47 -8.74 0.22 -1.89
N VAL A 48 -7.53 0.55 -1.45
CA VAL A 48 -6.33 0.53 -2.30
C VAL A 48 -6.11 -0.88 -2.84
N LYS A 49 -6.18 -1.90 -1.98
CA LYS A 49 -6.05 -3.32 -2.34
C LYS A 49 -7.17 -3.85 -3.27
N GLU A 50 -8.37 -3.27 -3.27
CA GLU A 50 -9.51 -3.73 -4.09
C GLU A 50 -9.68 -2.92 -5.37
N SER A 51 -9.38 -1.63 -5.29
CA SER A 51 -8.95 -0.83 -6.45
C SER A 51 -7.81 -1.57 -7.17
N SER A 52 -7.11 -2.49 -6.48
CA SER A 52 -6.22 -3.54 -7.01
C SER A 52 -6.86 -4.68 -7.83
N ARG A 53 -7.84 -4.38 -8.69
CA ARG A 53 -7.63 -4.61 -10.13
C ARG A 53 -6.61 -3.64 -10.75
N PHE A 54 -5.91 -2.88 -9.90
CA PHE A 54 -4.59 -2.23 -10.02
C PHE A 54 -4.05 -2.63 -11.36
N ASP A 55 -4.04 -1.66 -12.25
CA ASP A 55 -3.26 -1.75 -13.46
C ASP A 55 -1.86 -2.17 -13.03
N ILE A 56 -1.57 -3.47 -13.11
CA ILE A 56 -0.22 -4.01 -12.95
C ILE A 56 0.69 -3.31 -13.97
N SER A 57 0.10 -2.78 -15.05
CA SER A 57 0.74 -1.88 -16.02
C SER A 57 1.23 -0.55 -15.42
N ALA A 58 0.60 0.00 -14.37
CA ALA A 58 1.04 1.21 -13.68
C ALA A 58 2.19 0.92 -12.69
N CYS A 59 2.23 -0.27 -12.12
CA CYS A 59 3.37 -0.79 -11.38
C CYS A 59 4.42 -1.30 -12.38
N SER A 60 5.23 -0.42 -12.98
CA SER A 60 6.32 -0.83 -13.87
C SER A 60 7.34 -1.70 -13.13
N CYS A 61 7.11 -3.01 -13.21
CA CYS A 61 7.85 -4.14 -12.68
C CYS A 61 8.07 -5.13 -13.84
#